data_AF-A0A939ATT0-F1
#
_entry.id   AF-A0A939ATT0-F1
#
_cell.length_a   1.000
_cell.length_b   1.000
_cell.length_c   1.000
_cell.angle_alpha   90.00
_cell.angle_beta   90.00
_cell.angle_gamma   90.00
#
_symmetry.space_group_name_H-M   'P 1'
#
loop_
_entity.id
_entity.type
_entity.pdbx_description
1 polymer ?
#
loop_
_entity_poly.entity_id
_entity_poly.type
_entity_poly.pdbx_seq_one_letter_code
_entity_poly.pdbx_strand_id
1 'polypeptide(L)'
;MTPAIAHTVGQVLAAAERPLTVDEILARVVELQPIASAQPRAAIRNAFVGQPLIASLGSRPARYVWWPNVLAGSSFRMSLTAAGCAAGTYTVTVTNFDTQSASLSSAYTATNPAYPPAPVSPSTRAHVGLDEASLAVDVSAENVNDLRGFEFDLTFDPAILQATGVSLSPFLGSTGLNTFVAGQELDSVAGHVSFGAGAYGLAPSPAGSGVLASVTFAPAGLGTSNLVLRNVVLADSLSMPMAMTEGSAQVRVVTYPEGDLDRSCLVDVYDIMLVANRWNTHAGDPNYLATYDFDRDGDIDILDIMVVANLWNTSCPGGALAHSAGQTSVEPPGYAVYLRQFREAGALLVVELHGCGTAAPAAYQGLLAYDPAALSPLEVQPGPGLARGALALPLGPQAEQPGRMAVGGFVVGATDVATGSALLGTVRFRVLKRDGLGVHLLSAQAADRDGAAIPLAVQDQSYYWLWLPLTISERPR
;
A
#
# COMPACT_ATOMS: atom_id res chain seq x y z
N MET A 1 29.21 -68.73 37.10
CA MET A 1 30.22 -68.16 36.18
C MET A 1 30.32 -66.67 36.48
N THR A 2 31.49 -66.17 36.83
CA THR A 2 31.70 -64.74 37.07
C THR A 2 31.53 -63.99 35.74
N PRO A 3 30.76 -62.88 35.67
CA PRO A 3 30.64 -62.12 34.44
C PRO A 3 32.01 -61.65 33.94
N ALA A 4 32.18 -61.56 32.62
CA ALA A 4 33.36 -60.91 32.05
C ALA A 4 33.36 -59.43 32.47
N ILE A 5 34.52 -58.89 32.86
CA ILE A 5 34.66 -57.50 33.33
C ILE A 5 34.03 -56.49 32.35
N ALA A 6 34.10 -56.76 31.04
CA ALA A 6 33.46 -55.95 30.01
C ALA A 6 31.94 -55.83 30.14
N HIS A 7 31.26 -56.90 30.57
CA HIS A 7 29.82 -56.86 30.80
C HIS A 7 29.46 -55.96 31.98
N THR A 8 30.18 -56.09 33.10
CA THR A 8 29.98 -55.28 34.31
C THR A 8 30.30 -53.80 34.04
N VAL A 9 31.33 -53.51 33.25
CA VAL A 9 31.66 -52.15 32.80
C VAL A 9 30.52 -51.55 31.96
N GLY A 10 29.96 -52.33 31.03
CA GLY A 10 28.80 -51.92 30.23
C GLY A 10 27.59 -51.59 31.09
N GLN A 11 27.27 -52.43 32.08
CA GLN A 11 26.17 -52.20 33.03
C GLN A 11 26.37 -50.91 33.85
N VAL A 12 27.58 -50.69 34.38
CA VAL A 12 27.91 -49.48 35.17
C VAL A 12 27.74 -48.21 34.34
N LEU A 13 28.17 -48.22 33.08
CA LEU A 13 28.03 -47.06 32.20
C LEU A 13 26.61 -46.86 31.70
N ALA A 14 25.87 -47.93 31.41
CA ALA A 14 24.47 -47.86 31.00
C ALA A 14 23.56 -47.31 32.11
N ALA A 15 23.86 -47.63 33.39
CA ALA A 15 23.14 -47.10 34.55
C ALA A 15 23.66 -45.74 35.03
N ALA A 16 24.71 -45.19 34.43
CA ALA A 16 25.28 -43.93 34.86
C ALA A 16 24.44 -42.74 34.36
N GLU A 17 23.98 -41.91 35.29
CA GLU A 17 23.27 -40.65 34.99
C GLU A 17 24.19 -39.52 34.51
N ARG A 18 25.52 -39.68 34.68
CA ARG A 18 26.53 -38.70 34.24
C ARG A 18 27.78 -39.39 33.69
N PRO A 19 28.57 -38.70 32.86
CA PRO A 19 29.83 -39.23 32.36
C PRO A 19 30.83 -39.53 33.49
N LEU A 20 31.39 -40.74 33.48
CA LEU A 20 32.28 -41.25 34.53
C LEU A 20 33.74 -41.29 34.06
N THR A 21 34.67 -41.00 34.95
CA THR A 21 36.10 -41.25 34.74
C THR A 21 36.43 -42.73 34.93
N VAL A 22 37.60 -43.17 34.46
CA VAL A 22 38.08 -44.56 34.66
C VAL A 22 38.11 -44.94 36.14
N ASP A 23 38.43 -44.00 37.02
CA ASP A 23 38.48 -44.23 38.47
C ASP A 23 37.09 -44.40 39.08
N GLU A 24 36.13 -43.60 38.65
CA GLU A 24 34.73 -43.73 39.06
C GLU A 24 34.11 -45.04 38.54
N ILE A 25 34.45 -45.45 37.31
CA ILE A 25 34.02 -46.74 36.75
C ILE A 25 34.66 -47.88 37.54
N LEU A 26 35.97 -47.80 37.82
CA LEU A 26 36.69 -48.81 38.57
C LEU A 26 36.08 -49.01 39.96
N ALA A 27 35.81 -47.93 40.69
CA ALA A 27 35.20 -48.01 42.02
C ALA A 27 33.86 -48.74 41.99
N ARG A 28 32.98 -48.40 41.04
CA ARG A 28 31.66 -49.03 40.88
C ARG A 28 31.74 -50.48 40.40
N VAL A 29 32.69 -50.81 39.54
CA VAL A 29 32.86 -52.20 39.07
C VAL A 29 33.38 -53.08 40.20
N VAL A 30 34.29 -52.60 41.05
CA VAL A 30 34.82 -53.36 42.19
C VAL A 30 33.75 -53.67 43.23
N GLU A 31 32.76 -52.79 43.40
CA GLU A 31 31.59 -53.04 44.27
C GLU A 31 30.72 -54.19 43.74
N LEU A 32 30.59 -54.34 42.42
CA LEU A 32 29.77 -55.38 41.79
C LEU A 32 30.55 -56.69 41.57
N GLN A 33 31.86 -56.60 41.34
CA GLN A 33 32.72 -57.73 41.03
C GLN A 33 34.18 -57.43 41.40
N PRO A 34 34.81 -58.25 42.26
CA PRO A 34 36.23 -58.13 42.57
C PRO A 34 37.12 -58.28 41.31
N ILE A 35 38.06 -57.36 41.13
CA ILE A 35 39.02 -57.40 40.01
C ILE A 35 40.37 -57.92 40.53
N ALA A 36 40.75 -59.14 40.12
CA ALA A 36 42.01 -59.78 40.53
C ALA A 36 43.27 -59.31 39.75
N SER A 37 43.18 -58.24 38.96
CA SER A 37 44.28 -57.73 38.14
C SER A 37 45.25 -56.89 38.97
N ALA A 38 46.56 -57.10 38.78
CA ALA A 38 47.61 -56.24 39.32
C ALA A 38 47.58 -54.80 38.76
N GLN A 39 46.84 -54.57 37.66
CA GLN A 39 46.65 -53.27 37.02
C GLN A 39 45.16 -53.01 36.74
N PRO A 40 44.35 -52.69 37.77
CA PRO A 40 42.89 -52.64 37.66
C PRO A 40 42.39 -51.55 36.70
N ARG A 41 43.04 -50.38 36.65
CA ARG A 41 42.72 -49.31 35.69
C ARG A 41 42.93 -49.74 34.23
N ALA A 42 43.98 -50.52 33.97
CA ALA A 42 44.26 -51.03 32.63
C ALA A 42 43.21 -52.09 32.22
N ALA A 43 42.77 -52.92 33.17
CA ALA A 43 41.69 -53.88 32.94
C ALA A 43 40.37 -53.19 32.54
N ILE A 44 40.01 -52.08 33.20
CA ILE A 44 38.83 -51.27 32.83
C ILE A 44 38.98 -50.66 31.43
N ARG A 45 40.16 -50.12 31.08
CA ARG A 45 40.39 -49.56 29.74
C ARG A 45 40.32 -50.62 28.64
N ASN A 46 40.89 -51.80 28.89
CA ASN A 46 40.82 -52.91 27.95
C ASN A 46 39.39 -53.43 27.79
N ALA A 47 38.55 -53.33 28.82
CA ALA A 47 37.15 -53.71 28.78
C ALA A 47 36.29 -52.80 27.86
N PHE A 48 36.80 -51.61 27.49
CA PHE A 48 36.15 -50.77 26.47
C PHE A 48 36.37 -51.30 25.05
N VAL A 49 37.43 -52.09 24.84
CA VAL A 49 37.75 -52.64 23.52
C VAL A 49 36.68 -53.67 23.14
N GLY A 50 36.01 -53.44 22.01
CA GLY A 50 34.91 -54.29 21.54
C GLY A 50 33.54 -53.96 22.15
N GLN A 51 33.41 -52.86 22.90
CA GLN A 51 32.12 -52.34 23.37
C GLN A 51 31.71 -51.11 22.53
N PRO A 52 30.97 -51.29 21.43
CA PRO A 52 30.69 -50.22 20.47
C PRO A 52 29.83 -49.08 21.02
N LEU A 53 29.16 -49.31 22.16
CA LEU A 53 28.26 -48.34 22.79
C LEU A 53 28.93 -47.50 23.89
N ILE A 54 30.21 -47.74 24.20
CA ILE A 54 30.98 -46.90 25.12
C ILE A 54 31.77 -45.88 24.32
N ALA A 55 31.65 -44.60 24.67
CA ALA A 55 32.49 -43.55 24.07
C ALA A 55 33.15 -42.65 25.09
N SER A 56 34.28 -42.08 24.68
CA SER A 56 34.97 -41.03 25.42
C SER A 56 34.51 -39.65 24.98
N LEU A 57 34.36 -38.73 25.91
CA LEU A 57 34.04 -37.32 25.67
C LEU A 57 35.28 -36.43 25.50
N GLY A 58 36.48 -37.00 25.41
CA GLY A 58 37.72 -36.27 25.09
C GLY A 58 38.25 -35.31 26.17
N SER A 59 37.64 -35.24 27.35
CA SER A 59 38.07 -34.37 28.46
C SER A 59 39.37 -34.84 29.14
N ARG A 60 39.99 -33.99 29.98
CA ARG A 60 41.08 -34.37 30.90
C ARG A 60 40.70 -34.07 32.36
N PRO A 61 40.48 -35.08 33.23
CA PRO A 61 40.54 -36.51 32.94
C PRO A 61 39.45 -36.97 31.96
N ALA A 62 39.74 -38.04 31.21
CA ALA A 62 38.81 -38.59 30.21
C ALA A 62 37.55 -39.13 30.90
N ARG A 63 36.39 -38.67 30.43
CA ARG A 63 35.08 -39.16 30.85
C ARG A 63 34.48 -40.05 29.77
N TYR A 64 33.76 -41.08 30.20
CA TYR A 64 33.15 -42.11 29.37
C TYR A 64 31.65 -42.17 29.62
N VAL A 65 30.91 -42.47 28.57
CA VAL A 65 29.45 -42.53 28.54
C VAL A 65 28.98 -43.78 27.83
N TRP A 66 27.74 -44.16 28.13
CA TRP A 66 26.95 -45.05 27.30
C TRP A 66 26.22 -44.24 26.24
N TRP A 67 26.56 -44.44 24.96
CA TRP A 67 26.04 -43.65 23.81
C TRP A 67 24.52 -43.46 23.83
N PRO A 68 23.71 -44.51 24.06
CA PRO A 68 22.25 -44.39 24.12
C PRO A 68 21.73 -43.36 25.12
N ASN A 69 22.39 -43.19 26.28
CA ASN A 69 21.94 -42.24 27.31
C ASN A 69 22.18 -40.78 26.89
N VAL A 70 23.16 -40.53 26.02
CA VAL A 70 23.50 -39.19 25.54
C VAL A 70 22.71 -38.82 24.29
N LEU A 71 22.40 -39.80 23.45
CA LEU A 71 21.58 -39.59 22.26
C LEU A 71 20.08 -39.46 22.56
N ALA A 72 19.59 -40.12 23.62
CA ALA A 72 18.17 -40.09 23.96
C ALA A 72 17.68 -38.64 24.16
N GLY A 73 16.75 -38.20 23.33
CA GLY A 73 16.20 -36.83 23.35
C GLY A 73 17.02 -35.78 22.58
N SER A 74 18.14 -36.15 21.96
CA SER A 74 18.88 -35.25 21.06
C SER A 74 18.11 -35.01 19.76
N SER A 75 18.15 -33.77 19.25
CA SER A 75 17.60 -33.43 17.93
C SER A 75 18.73 -33.16 16.94
N PHE A 76 18.67 -33.81 15.77
CA PHE A 76 19.55 -33.52 14.66
C PHE A 76 18.88 -32.45 13.79
N ARG A 77 19.56 -31.33 13.54
CA ARG A 77 19.09 -30.31 12.59
C ARG A 77 19.94 -30.38 11.34
N MET A 78 19.31 -30.68 10.22
CA MET A 78 19.92 -30.60 8.90
C MET A 78 19.12 -29.60 8.07
N SER A 79 19.79 -28.60 7.51
CA SER A 79 19.17 -27.65 6.59
C SER A 79 19.02 -28.32 5.22
N LEU A 80 17.78 -28.44 4.73
CA LEU A 80 17.50 -28.87 3.36
C LEU A 80 17.67 -27.65 2.44
N THR A 81 18.70 -27.63 1.62
CA THR A 81 18.83 -26.69 0.50
C THR A 81 18.16 -27.32 -0.71
N ALA A 82 16.89 -26.99 -0.95
CA ALA A 82 16.14 -27.55 -2.07
C ALA A 82 16.37 -26.71 -3.33
N ALA A 83 17.11 -27.27 -4.28
CA ALA A 83 16.89 -26.99 -5.69
C ALA A 83 16.03 -28.14 -6.24
N GLY A 84 14.73 -27.89 -6.51
CA GLY A 84 13.91 -28.76 -7.37
C GLY A 84 13.11 -29.93 -6.76
N CYS A 85 12.68 -29.89 -5.49
CA CYS A 85 11.77 -30.94 -4.99
C CYS A 85 10.33 -30.71 -5.51
N ALA A 86 9.75 -31.72 -6.19
CA ALA A 86 8.36 -31.72 -6.60
C ALA A 86 7.39 -31.67 -5.40
N ALA A 87 6.16 -31.18 -5.60
CA ALA A 87 5.12 -31.23 -4.56
C ALA A 87 4.90 -32.69 -4.13
N GLY A 88 4.88 -32.96 -2.82
CA GLY A 88 4.66 -34.30 -2.32
C GLY A 88 5.10 -34.54 -0.88
N THR A 89 4.79 -35.73 -0.40
CA THR A 89 5.17 -36.20 0.93
C THR A 89 6.45 -37.02 0.83
N TYR A 90 7.47 -36.64 1.59
CA TYR A 90 8.80 -37.22 1.53
C TYR A 90 9.09 -38.07 2.77
N THR A 91 9.74 -39.20 2.54
CA THR A 91 10.28 -40.07 3.60
C THR A 91 11.73 -39.70 3.84
N VAL A 92 12.08 -39.39 5.10
CA VAL A 92 13.47 -39.15 5.49
C VAL A 92 14.07 -40.47 5.94
N THR A 93 15.21 -40.85 5.35
CA THR A 93 15.97 -42.03 5.75
C THR A 93 17.35 -41.62 6.25
N VAL A 94 17.68 -42.02 7.47
CA VAL A 94 19.01 -41.84 8.06
C VAL A 94 19.73 -43.18 7.99
N THR A 95 20.95 -43.19 7.45
CA THR A 95 21.81 -44.37 7.38
C THR A 95 23.09 -44.11 8.14
N ASN A 96 23.45 -45.01 9.05
CA ASN A 96 24.70 -44.96 9.80
C ASN A 96 25.86 -45.57 8.99
N PHE A 97 27.11 -45.33 9.42
CA PHE A 97 28.33 -45.85 8.79
C PHE A 97 28.42 -47.38 8.79
N ASP A 98 27.68 -48.05 9.68
CA ASP A 98 27.54 -49.51 9.71
C ASP A 98 26.43 -50.02 8.77
N THR A 99 25.93 -49.17 7.87
CA THR A 99 24.89 -49.43 6.87
C THR A 99 23.48 -49.68 7.41
N GLN A 100 23.27 -49.54 8.72
CA GLN A 100 21.92 -49.61 9.29
C GLN A 100 21.15 -48.32 9.01
N SER A 101 19.88 -48.45 8.63
CA SER A 101 19.02 -47.31 8.31
C SER A 101 17.73 -47.30 9.11
N ALA A 102 17.22 -46.10 9.39
CA ALA A 102 15.88 -45.88 9.90
C ALA A 102 15.18 -44.82 9.04
N SER A 103 13.91 -45.07 8.72
CA SER A 103 13.09 -44.17 7.91
C SER A 103 11.90 -43.64 8.70
N LEU A 104 11.63 -42.35 8.57
CA LEU A 104 10.40 -41.73 9.03
C LEU A 104 9.53 -41.42 7.80
N SER A 105 8.48 -42.22 7.61
CA SER A 105 7.50 -42.01 6.55
C SER A 105 6.77 -40.70 6.78
N SER A 106 6.55 -39.94 5.71
CA SER A 106 5.84 -38.65 5.77
C SER A 106 6.47 -37.63 6.73
N ALA A 107 7.79 -37.71 6.92
CA ALA A 107 8.55 -36.81 7.78
C ALA A 107 8.43 -35.35 7.35
N TYR A 108 8.23 -35.11 6.06
CA TYR A 108 8.14 -33.77 5.48
C TYR A 108 7.11 -33.76 4.36
N THR A 109 6.25 -32.74 4.32
CA THR A 109 5.37 -32.47 3.19
C THR A 109 5.87 -31.21 2.50
N ALA A 110 6.38 -31.36 1.28
CA ALA A 110 6.72 -30.23 0.43
C ALA A 110 5.43 -29.77 -0.24
N THR A 111 4.86 -28.67 0.26
CA THR A 111 3.87 -27.93 -0.51
C THR A 111 4.65 -27.08 -1.51
N ASN A 112 4.68 -27.49 -2.78
CA ASN A 112 4.85 -26.49 -3.83
C ASN A 112 3.46 -25.89 -4.01
N PRO A 113 3.11 -24.74 -3.40
CA PRO A 113 1.93 -24.05 -3.89
C PRO A 113 2.13 -23.89 -5.40
N ALA A 114 1.10 -24.12 -6.21
CA ALA A 114 1.10 -23.54 -7.54
C ALA A 114 1.23 -22.04 -7.28
N TYR A 115 2.44 -21.52 -7.42
CA TYR A 115 2.67 -20.10 -7.23
C TYR A 115 1.77 -19.44 -8.27
N PRO A 116 0.79 -18.61 -7.87
CA PRO A 116 -0.10 -18.00 -8.84
C PRO A 116 0.77 -17.28 -9.86
N PRO A 117 0.53 -17.47 -11.17
CA PRO A 117 1.40 -16.93 -12.20
C PRO A 117 1.68 -15.45 -11.91
N ALA A 118 2.96 -15.08 -11.81
CA ALA A 118 3.38 -13.74 -11.42
C ALA A 118 2.70 -12.71 -12.34
N PRO A 119 1.83 -11.83 -11.82
CA PRO A 119 1.26 -10.77 -12.63
C PRO A 119 2.37 -9.85 -13.11
N VAL A 120 2.41 -9.56 -14.41
CA VAL A 120 3.26 -8.50 -14.96
C VAL A 120 2.37 -7.50 -15.65
N SER A 121 2.41 -6.25 -15.19
CA SER A 121 1.51 -5.20 -15.68
C SER A 121 2.20 -3.85 -15.76
N PRO A 122 1.83 -2.99 -16.73
CA PRO A 122 2.22 -1.59 -16.71
C PRO A 122 1.49 -0.84 -15.59
N SER A 123 2.10 0.21 -15.06
CA SER A 123 1.45 1.09 -14.09
C SER A 123 0.29 1.86 -14.74
N THR A 124 -0.76 2.08 -13.95
CA THR A 124 -1.90 2.90 -14.37
C THR A 124 -1.66 4.34 -13.96
N ARG A 125 -1.60 5.25 -14.93
CA ARG A 125 -1.80 6.69 -14.70
C ARG A 125 -3.04 7.12 -15.46
N ALA A 126 -4.08 7.52 -14.73
CA ALA A 126 -5.38 7.79 -15.31
C ALA A 126 -5.36 8.93 -16.35
N HIS A 127 -4.64 10.01 -16.07
CA HIS A 127 -4.56 11.19 -16.94
C HIS A 127 -3.13 11.75 -17.04
N VAL A 128 -2.82 12.30 -18.20
CA VAL A 128 -1.58 13.04 -18.51
C VAL A 128 -1.92 14.25 -19.37
N GLY A 129 -1.32 15.40 -19.09
CA GLY A 129 -1.51 16.61 -19.89
C GLY A 129 -0.83 16.51 -21.25
N LEU A 130 -1.46 16.98 -22.31
CA LEU A 130 -0.83 17.10 -23.64
C LEU A 130 0.39 18.06 -23.62
N ASP A 131 0.41 18.98 -22.65
CA ASP A 131 1.49 19.93 -22.40
C ASP A 131 2.67 19.33 -21.60
N GLU A 132 2.52 18.11 -21.05
CA GLU A 132 3.60 17.45 -20.32
C GLU A 132 4.71 17.02 -21.27
N ALA A 133 5.97 17.30 -20.90
CA ALA A 133 7.11 16.91 -21.71
C ALA A 133 7.32 15.39 -21.78
N SER A 134 7.02 14.68 -20.68
CA SER A 134 7.18 13.23 -20.60
C SER A 134 6.39 12.60 -19.45
N LEU A 135 6.03 11.34 -19.62
CA LEU A 135 5.39 10.45 -18.66
C LEU A 135 6.21 9.17 -18.53
N ALA A 136 6.43 8.68 -17.30
CA ALA A 136 6.99 7.35 -17.06
C ALA A 136 5.87 6.33 -16.77
N VAL A 137 5.93 5.18 -17.43
CA VAL A 137 5.10 4.00 -17.16
C VAL A 137 6.00 2.86 -16.73
N ASP A 138 5.73 2.34 -15.54
CA ASP A 138 6.53 1.29 -14.93
C ASP A 138 5.92 -0.08 -15.23
N VAL A 139 6.71 -0.99 -15.80
CA VAL A 139 6.33 -2.39 -15.95
C VAL A 139 6.75 -3.13 -14.69
N SER A 140 5.79 -3.62 -13.92
CA SER A 140 6.04 -4.26 -12.63
C SER A 140 5.70 -5.74 -12.68
N ALA A 141 6.51 -6.55 -11.98
CA ALA A 141 6.18 -7.93 -11.69
C ALA A 141 5.77 -8.06 -10.23
N GLU A 142 4.70 -8.79 -10.00
CA GLU A 142 4.24 -9.10 -8.65
C GLU A 142 4.55 -10.53 -8.32
N ASN A 143 4.88 -10.78 -7.06
CA ASN A 143 4.96 -12.13 -6.54
C ASN A 143 5.93 -12.97 -7.41
N VAL A 144 7.14 -12.49 -7.69
CA VAL A 144 8.14 -13.35 -8.37
C VAL A 144 8.93 -14.12 -7.33
N ASN A 145 9.42 -15.29 -7.73
CA ASN A 145 10.38 -16.06 -6.96
C ASN A 145 11.48 -16.53 -7.90
N ASP A 146 12.74 -16.27 -7.53
CA ASP A 146 13.92 -16.67 -8.28
C ASP A 146 14.14 -15.98 -9.66
N LEU A 147 13.60 -14.78 -9.88
CA LEU A 147 13.69 -14.07 -11.17
C LEU A 147 15.14 -13.74 -11.58
N ARG A 148 15.54 -14.18 -12.77
CA ARG A 148 16.89 -14.00 -13.34
C ARG A 148 16.94 -13.20 -14.63
N GLY A 149 15.83 -13.16 -15.37
CA GLY A 149 15.70 -12.36 -16.57
C GLY A 149 14.26 -12.22 -16.99
N PHE A 150 14.00 -11.24 -17.84
CA PHE A 150 12.69 -11.00 -18.41
C PHE A 150 12.79 -10.40 -19.81
N GLU A 151 11.74 -10.56 -20.59
CA GLU A 151 11.50 -9.88 -21.85
C GLU A 151 10.00 -9.59 -21.99
N PHE A 152 9.65 -8.46 -22.60
CA PHE A 152 8.28 -8.14 -22.96
C PHE A 152 8.21 -7.26 -24.21
N ASP A 153 7.07 -7.33 -24.88
CA ASP A 153 6.62 -6.33 -25.83
C ASP A 153 5.49 -5.50 -25.20
N LEU A 154 5.54 -4.19 -25.38
CA LEU A 154 4.52 -3.25 -24.96
C LEU A 154 3.94 -2.55 -26.19
N THR A 155 2.62 -2.66 -26.34
CA THR A 155 1.89 -1.98 -27.41
C THR A 155 1.11 -0.79 -26.88
N PHE A 156 1.03 0.28 -27.69
CA PHE A 156 0.33 1.53 -27.40
C PHE A 156 -0.18 2.18 -28.69
N ASP A 157 -1.09 3.16 -28.57
CA ASP A 157 -1.52 3.97 -29.70
C ASP A 157 -0.50 5.09 -30.02
N PRO A 158 0.20 5.02 -31.17
CA PRO A 158 1.23 6.00 -31.53
C PRO A 158 0.66 7.38 -31.88
N ALA A 159 -0.64 7.50 -32.15
CA ALA A 159 -1.28 8.81 -32.36
C ALA A 159 -1.47 9.58 -31.04
N ILE A 160 -1.39 8.89 -29.90
CA ILE A 160 -1.68 9.43 -28.57
C ILE A 160 -0.40 9.54 -27.73
N LEU A 161 0.47 8.53 -27.79
CA LEU A 161 1.74 8.49 -27.07
C LEU A 161 2.90 8.20 -28.03
N GLN A 162 4.07 8.74 -27.74
CA GLN A 162 5.32 8.43 -28.44
C GLN A 162 6.34 7.91 -27.43
N ALA A 163 6.81 6.67 -27.55
CA ALA A 163 7.84 6.16 -26.67
C ALA A 163 9.17 6.87 -26.96
N THR A 164 9.82 7.42 -25.94
CA THR A 164 11.08 8.18 -26.05
C THR A 164 12.24 7.47 -25.36
N GLY A 165 11.97 6.47 -24.52
CA GLY A 165 12.99 5.69 -23.85
C GLY A 165 12.42 4.50 -23.08
N VAL A 166 13.29 3.55 -22.76
CA VAL A 166 13.02 2.46 -21.81
C VAL A 166 14.29 2.19 -21.03
N SER A 167 14.15 1.93 -19.74
CA SER A 167 15.28 1.68 -18.85
C SER A 167 15.00 0.53 -17.89
N LEU A 168 16.05 -0.21 -17.53
CA LEU A 168 15.99 -1.29 -16.55
C LEU A 168 15.88 -0.70 -15.14
N SER A 169 14.92 -1.17 -14.36
CA SER A 169 14.71 -0.76 -12.97
C SER A 169 15.53 -1.62 -11.99
N PRO A 170 15.79 -1.14 -10.74
CA PRO A 170 16.73 -1.78 -9.83
C PRO A 170 16.33 -3.17 -9.30
N PHE A 171 15.07 -3.58 -9.46
CA PHE A 171 14.53 -4.79 -8.83
C PHE A 171 15.34 -6.05 -9.16
N LEU A 172 15.73 -6.22 -10.43
CA LEU A 172 16.48 -7.38 -10.90
C LEU A 172 17.88 -7.49 -10.26
N GLY A 173 18.48 -6.36 -9.86
CA GLY A 173 19.77 -6.29 -9.18
C GLY A 173 19.68 -6.17 -7.65
N SER A 174 18.47 -6.17 -7.07
CA SER A 174 18.22 -5.80 -5.66
C SER A 174 18.90 -6.70 -4.62
N THR A 175 19.30 -7.92 -5.00
CA THR A 175 20.03 -8.88 -4.15
C THR A 175 21.55 -8.78 -4.28
N GLY A 176 22.06 -7.79 -5.01
CA GLY A 176 23.49 -7.64 -5.32
C GLY A 176 23.93 -8.38 -6.58
N LEU A 177 22.98 -8.73 -7.46
CA LEU A 177 23.29 -9.26 -8.78
C LEU A 177 23.76 -8.16 -9.72
N ASN A 178 24.67 -8.53 -10.63
CA ASN A 178 24.98 -7.68 -11.77
C ASN A 178 23.87 -7.85 -12.81
N THR A 179 23.45 -6.75 -13.42
CA THR A 179 22.39 -6.75 -14.44
C THR A 179 22.90 -6.23 -15.77
N PHE A 180 22.21 -6.60 -16.84
CA PHE A 180 22.47 -6.13 -18.19
C PHE A 180 21.17 -6.04 -18.98
N VAL A 181 21.11 -5.13 -19.94
CA VAL A 181 20.04 -5.06 -20.94
C VAL A 181 20.39 -6.04 -22.06
N ALA A 182 19.51 -7.01 -22.30
CA ALA A 182 19.70 -8.04 -23.32
C ALA A 182 19.28 -7.54 -24.71
N GLY A 183 18.24 -6.71 -24.77
CA GLY A 183 17.75 -6.09 -26.00
C GLY A 183 16.80 -4.95 -25.70
N GLN A 184 16.78 -3.94 -26.57
CA GLN A 184 15.79 -2.87 -26.55
C GLN A 184 15.47 -2.45 -27.97
N GLU A 185 14.19 -2.29 -28.27
CA GLU A 185 13.70 -1.75 -29.52
C GLU A 185 12.55 -0.79 -29.21
N LEU A 186 12.61 0.40 -29.78
CA LEU A 186 11.53 1.39 -29.68
C LEU A 186 11.10 1.73 -31.10
N ASP A 187 9.90 1.29 -31.46
CA ASP A 187 9.22 1.69 -32.70
C ASP A 187 7.96 2.48 -32.35
N SER A 188 8.17 3.77 -32.09
CA SER A 188 7.09 4.70 -31.74
C SER A 188 6.18 5.05 -32.92
N VAL A 189 6.54 4.67 -34.15
CA VAL A 189 5.68 4.81 -35.32
C VAL A 189 4.71 3.63 -35.38
N ALA A 190 5.18 2.42 -35.08
CA ALA A 190 4.35 1.22 -34.99
C ALA A 190 3.56 1.12 -33.66
N GLY A 191 3.90 1.92 -32.64
CA GLY A 191 3.28 1.85 -31.32
C GLY A 191 3.79 0.66 -30.50
N HIS A 192 5.10 0.39 -30.56
CA HIS A 192 5.71 -0.81 -30.01
C HIS A 192 7.02 -0.51 -29.26
N VAL A 193 7.19 -1.12 -28.09
CA VAL A 193 8.46 -1.17 -27.35
C VAL A 193 8.75 -2.62 -27.01
N SER A 194 9.92 -3.13 -27.39
CA SER A 194 10.45 -4.41 -26.93
C SER A 194 11.59 -4.15 -25.95
N PHE A 195 11.58 -4.84 -24.80
CA PHE A 195 12.63 -4.70 -23.81
C PHE A 195 12.90 -5.99 -23.08
N GLY A 196 14.18 -6.36 -22.98
CA GLY A 196 14.63 -7.54 -22.25
C GLY A 196 15.89 -7.25 -21.44
N ALA A 197 15.96 -7.85 -20.25
CA ALA A 197 17.10 -7.72 -19.35
C ALA A 197 17.37 -9.03 -18.60
N GLY A 198 18.62 -9.21 -18.18
CA GLY A 198 19.08 -10.38 -17.45
C GLY A 198 20.00 -10.01 -16.30
N ALA A 199 20.21 -10.97 -15.40
CA ALA A 199 21.11 -10.83 -14.26
C ALA A 199 22.10 -12.01 -14.17
N TYR A 200 23.28 -11.74 -13.63
CA TYR A 200 24.32 -12.74 -13.40
C TYR A 200 25.09 -12.47 -12.11
N GLY A 201 25.74 -13.51 -11.59
CA GLY A 201 26.47 -13.48 -10.33
C GLY A 201 26.06 -14.62 -9.40
N LEU A 202 26.71 -14.67 -8.23
CA LEU A 202 26.52 -15.75 -7.25
C LEU A 202 25.48 -15.40 -6.17
N ALA A 203 24.95 -14.18 -6.17
CA ALA A 203 23.90 -13.79 -5.24
C ALA A 203 22.57 -14.51 -5.57
N PRO A 204 21.69 -14.73 -4.58
CA PRO A 204 20.34 -15.26 -4.82
C PRO A 204 19.57 -14.37 -5.81
N SER A 205 18.69 -14.94 -6.63
CA SER A 205 17.75 -14.13 -7.41
C SER A 205 16.75 -13.40 -6.48
N PRO A 206 16.25 -12.22 -6.86
CA PRO A 206 15.19 -11.52 -6.13
C PRO A 206 13.88 -12.32 -6.06
N ALA A 207 13.13 -12.08 -4.99
CA ALA A 207 11.77 -12.56 -4.78
C ALA A 207 10.89 -11.43 -4.23
N GLY A 208 9.58 -11.50 -4.45
CA GLY A 208 8.61 -10.47 -4.10
C GLY A 208 8.12 -9.68 -5.31
N SER A 209 7.62 -8.46 -5.09
CA SER A 209 7.10 -7.58 -6.15
C SER A 209 8.05 -6.41 -6.39
N GLY A 210 8.15 -5.96 -7.64
CA GLY A 210 8.94 -4.77 -7.99
C GLY A 210 8.88 -4.38 -9.45
N VAL A 211 9.36 -3.16 -9.72
CA VAL A 211 9.42 -2.60 -11.08
C VAL A 211 10.57 -3.26 -11.86
N LEU A 212 10.24 -3.84 -13.01
CA LEU A 212 11.18 -4.45 -13.94
C LEU A 212 11.83 -3.40 -14.84
N ALA A 213 11.02 -2.54 -15.46
CA ALA A 213 11.49 -1.52 -16.38
C ALA A 213 10.61 -0.28 -16.31
N SER A 214 11.15 0.88 -16.69
CA SER A 214 10.41 2.13 -16.82
C SER A 214 10.46 2.62 -18.27
N VAL A 215 9.30 2.72 -18.91
CA VAL A 215 9.13 3.21 -20.28
C VAL A 215 8.72 4.67 -20.23
N THR A 216 9.46 5.53 -20.91
CA THR A 216 9.16 6.97 -21.01
C THR A 216 8.40 7.25 -22.29
N PHE A 217 7.30 7.99 -22.18
CA PHE A 217 6.46 8.45 -23.27
C PHE A 217 6.40 9.97 -23.32
N ALA A 218 6.29 10.54 -24.52
CA ALA A 218 5.83 11.90 -24.74
C ALA A 218 4.36 11.86 -25.22
N PRO A 219 3.46 12.70 -24.65
CA PRO A 219 2.12 12.90 -25.19
C PRO A 219 2.18 13.44 -26.63
N ALA A 220 1.42 12.83 -27.55
CA ALA A 220 1.41 13.19 -28.97
C ALA A 220 0.03 13.64 -29.47
N GLY A 221 -1.05 13.18 -28.84
CA GLY A 221 -2.40 13.54 -29.21
C GLY A 221 -3.39 13.27 -28.08
N LEU A 222 -4.52 13.96 -28.10
CA LEU A 222 -5.61 13.77 -27.14
C LEU A 222 -6.29 12.42 -27.37
N GLY A 223 -6.66 11.75 -26.29
CA GLY A 223 -7.38 10.49 -26.36
C GLY A 223 -6.91 9.48 -25.33
N THR A 224 -7.25 8.23 -25.56
CA THR A 224 -6.94 7.13 -24.66
C THR A 224 -6.10 6.07 -25.34
N SER A 225 -4.92 5.78 -24.80
CA SER A 225 -4.01 4.74 -25.28
C SER A 225 -4.04 3.54 -24.33
N ASN A 226 -4.37 2.36 -24.86
CA ASN A 226 -4.25 1.11 -24.11
C ASN A 226 -2.80 0.68 -24.11
N LEU A 227 -2.29 0.33 -22.93
CA LEU A 227 -0.96 -0.22 -22.74
C LEU A 227 -1.09 -1.71 -22.51
N VAL A 228 -0.76 -2.51 -23.53
CA VAL A 228 -0.96 -3.96 -23.49
C VAL A 228 0.38 -4.65 -23.63
N LEU A 229 0.73 -5.44 -22.62
CA LEU A 229 1.89 -6.31 -22.66
C LEU A 229 1.59 -7.55 -23.51
N ARG A 230 2.60 -7.99 -24.26
CA ARG A 230 2.59 -9.18 -25.11
C ARG A 230 3.94 -9.88 -25.02
N ASN A 231 3.95 -11.16 -25.41
CA ASN A 231 5.16 -11.97 -25.54
C ASN A 231 6.02 -11.93 -24.27
N VAL A 232 5.36 -11.83 -23.10
CA VAL A 232 6.12 -11.66 -21.86
C VAL A 232 6.72 -12.98 -21.44
N VAL A 233 8.02 -12.97 -21.18
CA VAL A 233 8.77 -14.13 -20.69
C VAL A 233 9.52 -13.72 -19.43
N LEU A 234 9.33 -14.48 -18.37
CA LEU A 234 10.17 -14.43 -17.17
C LEU A 234 11.02 -15.70 -17.12
N ALA A 235 12.27 -15.59 -16.70
CA ALA A 235 13.19 -16.73 -16.55
C ALA A 235 13.77 -16.79 -15.13
N ASP A 236 13.86 -18.00 -14.57
CA ASP A 236 14.45 -18.25 -13.26
C ASP A 236 15.98 -18.39 -13.31
N SER A 237 16.63 -18.65 -12.16
CA SER A 237 18.09 -18.79 -12.10
C SER A 237 18.65 -19.98 -12.88
N LEU A 238 17.79 -20.93 -13.25
CA LEU A 238 18.11 -22.09 -14.10
C LEU A 238 17.84 -21.82 -15.58
N SER A 239 17.46 -20.58 -15.95
CA SER A 239 17.05 -20.19 -17.30
C SER A 239 15.80 -20.90 -17.80
N MET A 240 14.92 -21.33 -16.89
CA MET A 240 13.63 -21.91 -17.24
C MET A 240 12.52 -20.85 -17.22
N PRO A 241 11.55 -20.91 -18.15
CA PRO A 241 10.41 -20.01 -18.14
C PRO A 241 9.59 -20.12 -16.85
N MET A 242 9.21 -18.97 -16.28
CA MET A 242 8.32 -18.89 -15.12
C MET A 242 6.87 -18.68 -15.57
N ALA A 243 5.93 -19.30 -14.85
CA ALA A 243 4.51 -19.07 -15.09
C ALA A 243 4.12 -17.65 -14.71
N MET A 244 3.35 -16.98 -15.58
CA MET A 244 3.03 -15.58 -15.42
C MET A 244 1.73 -15.17 -16.12
N THR A 245 1.21 -13.99 -15.78
CA THR A 245 -0.01 -13.45 -16.38
C THR A 245 0.24 -12.05 -16.91
N GLU A 246 -0.16 -11.79 -18.15
CA GLU A 246 -0.05 -10.47 -18.78
C GLU A 246 -1.17 -9.54 -18.28
N GLY A 247 -0.79 -8.36 -17.81
CA GLY A 247 -1.68 -7.27 -17.47
C GLY A 247 -1.73 -6.19 -18.55
N SER A 248 -2.74 -5.34 -18.45
CA SER A 248 -2.90 -4.15 -19.29
C SER A 248 -3.22 -2.94 -18.44
N ALA A 249 -2.81 -1.77 -18.90
CA ALA A 249 -3.17 -0.49 -18.33
C ALA A 249 -3.73 0.43 -19.41
N GLN A 250 -4.11 1.64 -19.02
CA GLN A 250 -4.59 2.65 -19.93
C GLN A 250 -4.07 4.02 -19.48
N VAL A 251 -3.70 4.84 -20.45
CA VAL A 251 -3.28 6.23 -20.24
C VAL A 251 -4.18 7.14 -21.07
N ARG A 252 -4.67 8.21 -20.47
CA ARG A 252 -5.52 9.18 -21.14
C ARG A 252 -4.84 10.54 -21.24
N VAL A 253 -4.58 10.98 -22.46
CA VAL A 253 -4.01 12.30 -22.74
C VAL A 253 -5.14 13.32 -22.87
N VAL A 254 -5.06 14.37 -22.08
CA VAL A 254 -6.09 15.42 -21.95
C VAL A 254 -5.48 16.81 -22.07
N THR A 255 -6.33 17.78 -22.36
CA THR A 255 -6.04 19.19 -22.06
C THR A 255 -6.71 19.48 -20.72
N TYR A 256 -5.91 19.85 -19.73
CA TYR A 256 -6.44 20.30 -18.45
C TYR A 256 -7.17 21.63 -18.64
N PRO A 257 -8.33 21.82 -17.99
CA PRO A 257 -8.95 23.14 -17.90
C PRO A 257 -7.97 24.17 -17.33
N GLU A 258 -8.08 25.44 -17.74
CA GLU A 258 -7.15 26.51 -17.32
C GLU A 258 -7.11 26.68 -15.78
N GLY A 259 -8.21 26.39 -15.09
CA GLY A 259 -8.30 26.44 -13.63
C GLY A 259 -7.96 25.14 -12.90
N ASP A 260 -7.53 24.08 -13.59
CA ASP A 260 -7.15 22.78 -12.99
C ASP A 260 -5.65 22.78 -12.71
N LEU A 261 -5.29 23.36 -11.57
CA LEU A 261 -3.93 23.65 -11.12
C LEU A 261 -3.26 22.43 -10.48
N ASP A 262 -4.04 21.51 -9.91
CA ASP A 262 -3.55 20.25 -9.36
C ASP A 262 -3.55 19.08 -10.36
N ARG A 263 -4.09 19.31 -11.57
CA ARG A 263 -4.14 18.36 -12.70
C ARG A 263 -4.96 17.11 -12.39
N SER A 264 -6.00 17.26 -11.57
CA SER A 264 -6.92 16.18 -11.18
C SER A 264 -8.01 15.89 -12.21
N CYS A 265 -8.06 16.65 -13.31
CA CYS A 265 -9.12 16.64 -14.32
C CYS A 265 -10.45 17.24 -13.86
N LEU A 266 -10.45 18.01 -12.76
CA LEU A 266 -11.61 18.69 -12.23
C LEU A 266 -11.19 20.01 -11.60
N VAL A 267 -11.78 21.13 -12.04
CA VAL A 267 -11.61 22.41 -11.36
C VAL A 267 -12.46 22.42 -10.10
N ASP A 268 -11.84 22.33 -8.95
CA ASP A 268 -12.53 22.23 -7.67
C ASP A 268 -11.90 23.10 -6.57
N VAL A 269 -12.25 22.79 -5.32
CA VAL A 269 -11.80 23.54 -4.15
C VAL A 269 -10.29 23.52 -3.96
N TYR A 270 -9.61 22.47 -4.42
CA TYR A 270 -8.17 22.32 -4.31
C TYR A 270 -7.45 23.35 -5.18
N ASP A 271 -7.95 23.61 -6.39
CA ASP A 271 -7.36 24.60 -7.30
C ASP A 271 -7.45 26.02 -6.76
N ILE A 272 -8.64 26.40 -6.25
CA ILE A 272 -8.82 27.72 -5.65
C ILE A 272 -7.85 27.92 -4.49
N MET A 273 -7.60 26.89 -3.68
CA MET A 273 -6.67 27.02 -2.56
C MET A 273 -5.22 27.22 -3.00
N LEU A 274 -4.83 26.66 -4.16
CA LEU A 274 -3.50 26.91 -4.71
C LEU A 274 -3.32 28.38 -5.15
N VAL A 275 -4.37 29.04 -5.65
CA VAL A 275 -4.35 30.50 -5.92
C VAL A 275 -4.38 31.29 -4.62
N ALA A 276 -5.30 30.97 -3.70
CA ALA A 276 -5.51 31.72 -2.46
C ALA A 276 -4.29 31.73 -1.53
N ASN A 277 -3.43 30.72 -1.57
CA ASN A 277 -2.17 30.68 -0.81
C ASN A 277 -1.13 31.71 -1.30
N ARG A 278 -1.34 32.31 -2.48
CA ARG A 278 -0.46 33.33 -3.07
C ARG A 278 -1.08 34.72 -3.08
N TRP A 279 -2.17 34.88 -2.34
CA TRP A 279 -2.90 36.13 -2.23
C TRP A 279 -2.03 37.33 -1.87
N ASN A 280 -2.31 38.47 -2.51
CA ASN A 280 -1.68 39.76 -2.30
C ASN A 280 -0.16 39.75 -2.54
N THR A 281 0.29 38.86 -3.43
CA THR A 281 1.65 38.87 -3.98
C THR A 281 1.65 39.53 -5.35
N HIS A 282 2.73 40.22 -5.69
CA HIS A 282 2.87 40.96 -6.96
C HIS A 282 4.17 40.57 -7.66
N ALA A 283 4.27 40.91 -8.94
CA ALA A 283 5.47 40.67 -9.74
C ALA A 283 6.75 41.17 -9.03
N GLY A 284 7.63 40.22 -8.66
CA GLY A 284 8.86 40.48 -7.93
C GLY A 284 8.86 39.99 -6.48
N ASP A 285 7.70 39.65 -5.92
CA ASP A 285 7.61 39.03 -4.60
C ASP A 285 8.10 37.57 -4.64
N PRO A 286 8.74 37.05 -3.58
CA PRO A 286 9.25 35.67 -3.54
C PRO A 286 8.20 34.58 -3.77
N ASN A 287 6.94 34.86 -3.45
CA ASN A 287 5.83 33.92 -3.56
C ASN A 287 4.92 34.20 -4.77
N TYR A 288 5.18 35.25 -5.54
CA TYR A 288 4.45 35.52 -6.77
C TYR A 288 4.91 34.55 -7.85
N LEU A 289 3.93 33.88 -8.47
CA LEU A 289 4.14 33.00 -9.61
C LEU A 289 3.11 33.38 -10.67
N ALA A 290 3.57 33.88 -11.81
CA ALA A 290 2.72 34.36 -12.90
C ALA A 290 1.73 33.32 -13.46
N THR A 291 1.89 32.04 -13.11
CA THR A 291 0.92 30.97 -13.43
C THR A 291 -0.36 31.02 -12.60
N TYR A 292 -0.37 31.81 -11.51
CA TYR A 292 -1.52 32.00 -10.62
C TYR A 292 -2.13 33.41 -10.74
N ASP A 293 -1.52 34.26 -11.59
CA ASP A 293 -2.02 35.57 -12.02
C ASP A 293 -2.77 35.35 -13.36
N PHE A 294 -4.06 35.05 -13.22
CA PHE A 294 -4.96 34.59 -14.28
C PHE A 294 -5.44 35.73 -15.17
N ASP A 295 -5.66 36.92 -14.61
CA ASP A 295 -6.07 38.08 -15.41
C ASP A 295 -4.89 38.93 -15.92
N ARG A 296 -3.67 38.62 -15.47
CA ARG A 296 -2.38 39.12 -15.94
C ARG A 296 -2.18 40.60 -15.66
N ASP A 297 -2.72 41.09 -14.55
CA ASP A 297 -2.59 42.49 -14.14
C ASP A 297 -1.33 42.76 -13.30
N GLY A 298 -0.61 41.71 -12.88
CA GLY A 298 0.67 41.79 -12.20
C GLY A 298 0.59 41.53 -10.70
N ASP A 299 -0.58 41.17 -10.18
CA ASP A 299 -0.81 40.71 -8.83
C ASP A 299 -1.65 39.43 -8.76
N ILE A 300 -1.71 38.83 -7.56
CA ILE A 300 -2.55 37.67 -7.28
C ILE A 300 -3.58 38.11 -6.26
N ASP A 301 -4.80 38.37 -6.70
CA ASP A 301 -5.85 38.98 -5.91
C ASP A 301 -7.21 38.26 -6.08
N ILE A 302 -8.31 38.97 -5.78
CA ILE A 302 -9.66 38.41 -5.87
C ILE A 302 -10.03 38.05 -7.30
N LEU A 303 -9.56 38.82 -8.28
CA LEU A 303 -9.91 38.66 -9.67
C LEU A 303 -9.34 37.34 -10.20
N ASP A 304 -8.13 36.94 -9.82
CA ASP A 304 -7.55 35.65 -10.19
C ASP A 304 -8.35 34.47 -9.65
N ILE A 305 -8.69 34.55 -8.37
CA ILE A 305 -9.53 33.55 -7.73
C ILE A 305 -10.90 33.49 -8.41
N MET A 306 -11.48 34.65 -8.78
CA MET A 306 -12.75 34.71 -9.48
C MET A 306 -12.67 34.11 -10.88
N VAL A 307 -11.52 34.20 -11.58
CA VAL A 307 -11.31 33.50 -12.86
C VAL A 307 -11.39 31.98 -12.65
N VAL A 308 -10.67 31.43 -11.67
CA VAL A 308 -10.71 29.97 -11.38
C VAL A 308 -12.09 29.54 -10.90
N ALA A 309 -12.73 30.31 -10.02
CA ALA A 309 -14.09 30.06 -9.54
C ALA A 309 -15.14 30.07 -10.66
N ASN A 310 -14.95 30.87 -11.72
CA ASN A 310 -15.82 30.84 -12.88
C ASN A 310 -15.69 29.56 -13.71
N LEU A 311 -14.59 28.82 -13.54
CA LEU A 311 -14.34 27.52 -14.16
C LEU A 311 -14.74 26.34 -13.25
N TRP A 312 -15.35 26.60 -12.09
CA TRP A 312 -15.72 25.59 -11.11
C TRP A 312 -16.49 24.42 -11.72
N ASN A 313 -16.11 23.21 -11.32
CA ASN A 313 -16.66 21.93 -11.79
C ASN A 313 -16.45 21.65 -13.29
N THR A 314 -15.60 22.43 -13.97
CA THR A 314 -15.15 22.10 -15.32
C THR A 314 -14.24 20.89 -15.23
N SER A 315 -14.48 19.90 -16.09
CA SER A 315 -13.67 18.69 -16.12
C SER A 315 -12.98 18.52 -17.47
N CYS A 316 -11.94 17.69 -17.50
CA CYS A 316 -11.35 17.24 -18.74
C CYS A 316 -12.45 16.68 -19.69
N PRO A 317 -12.34 16.90 -21.01
CA PRO A 317 -13.23 16.25 -21.99
C PRO A 317 -13.28 14.75 -21.69
N GLY A 318 -14.45 14.11 -21.72
CA GLY A 318 -14.63 12.68 -21.39
C GLY A 318 -14.84 12.35 -19.90
N GLY A 319 -14.94 13.37 -19.04
CA GLY A 319 -15.40 13.27 -17.66
C GLY A 319 -14.27 13.34 -16.63
N ALA A 320 -14.57 13.95 -15.49
CA ALA A 320 -13.71 13.89 -14.32
C ALA A 320 -13.71 12.47 -13.73
N LEU A 321 -12.56 12.02 -13.24
CA LEU A 321 -12.59 11.03 -12.17
C LEU A 321 -12.99 11.79 -10.92
N ALA A 322 -13.93 11.24 -10.15
CA ALA A 322 -14.08 11.65 -8.77
C ALA A 322 -12.69 11.55 -8.14
N HIS A 323 -12.20 12.64 -7.55
CA HIS A 323 -11.02 12.63 -6.70
C HIS A 323 -11.17 11.41 -5.78
N SER A 324 -10.46 10.33 -6.07
CA SER A 324 -10.59 9.11 -5.27
C SER A 324 -9.96 9.47 -3.94
N ALA A 325 -10.80 9.88 -2.99
CA ALA A 325 -10.44 9.89 -1.59
C ALA A 325 -9.79 8.53 -1.35
N GLY A 326 -8.47 8.52 -1.14
CA GLY A 326 -7.75 7.29 -0.87
C GLY A 326 -8.49 6.60 0.27
N GLN A 327 -9.20 5.52 -0.04
CA GLN A 327 -9.79 4.67 0.99
C GLN A 327 -8.66 3.86 1.61
N THR A 328 -7.79 4.53 2.36
CA THR A 328 -7.11 3.85 3.45
C THR A 328 -8.18 3.62 4.50
N SER A 329 -8.66 2.38 4.58
CA SER A 329 -9.52 1.87 5.64
C SER A 329 -8.77 1.89 6.98
N VAL A 330 -8.55 3.08 7.51
CA VAL A 330 -8.17 3.33 8.89
C VAL A 330 -9.41 3.98 9.52
N GLU A 331 -9.95 3.36 10.57
CA GLU A 331 -11.01 3.97 11.38
C GLU A 331 -10.63 5.42 11.73
N PRO A 332 -11.52 6.41 11.55
CA PRO A 332 -11.10 7.81 11.53
C PRO A 332 -10.94 8.37 12.95
N PRO A 333 -9.85 9.09 13.25
CA PRO A 333 -9.93 10.24 14.15
C PRO A 333 -10.27 11.54 13.37
N GLY A 334 -10.76 11.41 12.14
CA GLY A 334 -10.80 12.46 11.13
C GLY A 334 -12.14 13.20 11.02
N TYR A 335 -12.05 14.44 10.61
CA TYR A 335 -13.11 15.42 10.44
C TYR A 335 -14.35 14.89 9.69
N ALA A 336 -15.57 15.10 10.20
CA ALA A 336 -16.81 14.68 9.56
C ALA A 336 -17.62 15.88 9.05
N VAL A 337 -18.26 15.75 7.89
CA VAL A 337 -19.18 16.77 7.36
C VAL A 337 -20.62 16.25 7.39
N TYR A 338 -21.54 17.05 7.93
CA TYR A 338 -22.96 16.70 8.02
C TYR A 338 -23.88 17.90 7.73
N LEU A 339 -25.15 17.62 7.42
CA LEU A 339 -26.18 18.64 7.21
C LEU A 339 -27.08 18.84 8.43
N ARG A 340 -27.57 20.07 8.63
CA ARG A 340 -28.74 20.37 9.47
C ARG A 340 -29.76 21.16 8.66
N GLN A 341 -31.05 20.87 8.82
CA GLN A 341 -32.12 21.52 8.07
C GLN A 341 -33.10 22.23 9.01
N PHE A 342 -33.45 23.47 8.71
CA PHE A 342 -34.40 24.28 9.47
C PHE A 342 -35.45 24.89 8.55
N ARG A 343 -36.70 24.93 9.01
CA ARG A 343 -37.76 25.71 8.36
C ARG A 343 -37.92 27.05 9.07
N GLU A 344 -37.73 28.13 8.35
CA GLU A 344 -37.96 29.49 8.85
C GLU A 344 -39.36 30.01 8.48
N ALA A 345 -39.84 31.01 9.21
CA ALA A 345 -41.08 31.71 8.89
C ALA A 345 -40.90 32.52 7.59
N GLY A 346 -41.63 32.17 6.53
CA GLY A 346 -41.57 32.87 5.23
C GLY A 346 -41.37 32.01 3.97
N ALA A 347 -41.51 30.67 4.06
CA ALA A 347 -41.33 29.70 2.96
C ALA A 347 -39.88 29.49 2.47
N LEU A 348 -38.91 29.61 3.39
CA LEU A 348 -37.52 29.24 3.16
C LEU A 348 -37.15 27.96 3.92
N LEU A 349 -36.34 27.12 3.29
CA LEU A 349 -35.63 26.00 3.92
C LEU A 349 -34.15 26.38 3.99
N VAL A 350 -33.58 26.31 5.20
CA VAL A 350 -32.18 26.61 5.45
C VAL A 350 -31.44 25.31 5.73
N VAL A 351 -30.36 25.06 5.00
CA VAL A 351 -29.50 23.88 5.15
C VAL A 351 -28.12 24.35 5.59
N GLU A 352 -27.66 23.89 6.73
CA GLU A 352 -26.34 24.19 7.27
C GLU A 352 -25.39 23.02 7.02
N LEU A 353 -24.20 23.30 6.49
CA LEU A 353 -23.08 22.36 6.38
C LEU A 353 -22.15 22.55 7.58
N HIS A 354 -21.96 21.51 8.38
CA HIS A 354 -21.10 21.53 9.55
C HIS A 354 -19.92 20.60 9.35
N GLY A 355 -18.74 21.04 9.77
CA GLY A 355 -17.57 20.18 9.93
C GLY A 355 -17.33 19.87 11.41
N CYS A 356 -16.93 18.64 11.73
CA CYS A 356 -16.76 18.16 13.09
C CYS A 356 -15.46 17.37 13.25
N GLY A 357 -14.51 17.89 14.03
CA GLY A 357 -13.23 17.24 14.27
C GLY A 357 -12.14 18.25 14.59
N THR A 358 -10.88 17.82 14.58
CA THR A 358 -9.73 18.67 14.88
C THR A 358 -9.08 19.29 13.65
N ALA A 359 -9.48 18.87 12.44
CA ALA A 359 -8.97 19.44 11.21
C ALA A 359 -9.41 20.90 11.05
N ALA A 360 -8.62 21.64 10.29
CA ALA A 360 -8.75 23.07 10.14
C ALA A 360 -8.89 23.40 8.64
N PRO A 361 -10.12 23.29 8.08
CA PRO A 361 -10.31 23.53 6.67
C PRO A 361 -10.16 25.02 6.34
N ALA A 362 -9.41 25.30 5.27
CA ALA A 362 -9.38 26.61 4.64
C ALA A 362 -10.42 26.71 3.51
N ALA A 363 -10.87 25.57 3.00
CA ALA A 363 -11.96 25.51 2.05
C ALA A 363 -12.74 24.19 2.10
N TYR A 364 -13.96 24.21 1.59
CA TYR A 364 -14.81 23.04 1.45
C TYR A 364 -15.64 23.08 0.17
N GLN A 365 -16.04 21.89 -0.28
CA GLN A 365 -17.04 21.66 -1.31
C GLN A 365 -18.00 20.57 -0.84
N GLY A 366 -19.28 20.70 -1.18
CA GLY A 366 -20.31 19.70 -0.91
C GLY A 366 -21.24 19.55 -2.10
N LEU A 367 -21.58 18.31 -2.45
CA LEU A 367 -22.60 18.00 -3.45
C LEU A 367 -23.92 17.67 -2.75
N LEU A 368 -24.94 18.48 -2.98
CA LEU A 368 -26.26 18.33 -2.38
C LEU A 368 -27.25 17.78 -3.40
N ALA A 369 -28.06 16.81 -2.97
CA ALA A 369 -29.22 16.32 -3.70
C ALA A 369 -30.52 16.85 -3.08
N TYR A 370 -31.46 17.28 -3.92
CA TYR A 370 -32.75 17.83 -3.51
C TYR A 370 -33.82 17.54 -4.58
N ASP A 371 -35.11 17.61 -4.22
CA ASP A 371 -36.20 17.57 -5.21
C ASP A 371 -36.33 18.94 -5.89
N PRO A 372 -35.98 19.08 -7.19
CA PRO A 372 -36.04 20.37 -7.88
C PRO A 372 -37.47 20.86 -8.13
N ALA A 373 -38.48 20.00 -8.00
CA ALA A 373 -39.87 20.42 -8.01
C ALA A 373 -40.33 20.95 -6.64
N ALA A 374 -39.59 20.67 -5.56
CA ALA A 374 -39.91 21.08 -4.19
C ALA A 374 -39.12 22.30 -3.73
N LEU A 375 -37.87 22.42 -4.17
CA LEU A 375 -36.91 23.38 -3.66
C LEU A 375 -36.19 24.08 -4.81
N SER A 376 -36.03 25.39 -4.70
CA SER A 376 -35.18 26.20 -5.58
C SER A 376 -34.04 26.81 -4.76
N PRO A 377 -32.76 26.59 -5.10
CA PRO A 377 -31.65 27.24 -4.42
C PRO A 377 -31.76 28.77 -4.53
N LEU A 378 -31.35 29.50 -3.50
CA LEU A 378 -31.33 30.96 -3.50
C LEU A 378 -29.92 31.52 -3.32
N GLU A 379 -29.26 31.13 -2.24
CA GLU A 379 -27.99 31.72 -1.83
C GLU A 379 -27.19 30.72 -0.99
N VAL A 380 -25.86 30.82 -1.08
CA VAL A 380 -24.91 30.15 -0.19
C VAL A 380 -24.19 31.25 0.59
N GLN A 381 -24.09 31.09 1.90
CA GLN A 381 -23.37 32.00 2.80
C GLN A 381 -22.29 31.21 3.53
N PRO A 382 -21.05 31.70 3.61
CA PRO A 382 -20.00 31.04 4.36
C PRO A 382 -20.26 31.14 5.88
N GLY A 383 -19.90 30.09 6.60
CA GLY A 383 -20.01 30.01 8.05
C GLY A 383 -18.71 30.37 8.77
N PRO A 384 -18.78 30.61 10.10
CA PRO A 384 -17.62 31.02 10.92
C PRO A 384 -16.59 29.89 11.17
N GLY A 385 -16.84 28.69 10.67
CA GLY A 385 -15.98 27.52 10.85
C GLY A 385 -14.78 27.41 9.92
N LEU A 386 -14.73 28.30 8.95
CA LEU A 386 -13.58 28.56 8.12
C LEU A 386 -12.54 29.41 8.88
N ALA A 387 -11.27 29.32 8.50
CA ALA A 387 -10.13 29.98 9.17
C ALA A 387 -10.40 31.46 9.57
N ARG A 388 -10.00 31.84 10.80
CA ARG A 388 -10.35 33.16 11.40
C ARG A 388 -9.44 34.27 10.84
N GLY A 389 -10.04 35.43 10.56
CA GLY A 389 -9.30 36.63 10.16
C GLY A 389 -9.23 36.88 8.65
N ALA A 390 -10.06 36.19 7.87
CA ALA A 390 -9.99 36.23 6.42
C ALA A 390 -11.38 36.29 5.75
N LEU A 391 -11.40 36.72 4.49
CA LEU A 391 -12.62 36.85 3.70
C LEU A 391 -13.08 35.46 3.27
N ALA A 392 -14.25 35.04 3.76
CA ALA A 392 -14.89 33.82 3.31
C ALA A 392 -15.81 34.14 2.13
N LEU A 393 -15.62 33.43 1.02
CA LEU A 393 -16.37 33.65 -0.22
C LEU A 393 -17.21 32.41 -0.53
N PRO A 394 -18.53 32.56 -0.69
CA PRO A 394 -19.37 31.45 -1.13
C PRO A 394 -19.20 31.24 -2.63
N LEU A 395 -19.08 29.98 -3.03
CA LEU A 395 -19.31 29.56 -4.39
C LEU A 395 -20.79 29.19 -4.49
N GLY A 396 -21.53 30.00 -5.26
CA GLY A 396 -22.98 29.91 -5.38
C GLY A 396 -23.45 28.52 -5.87
N PRO A 397 -24.76 28.23 -5.79
CA PRO A 397 -25.27 26.94 -6.20
C PRO A 397 -25.07 26.76 -7.71
N GLN A 398 -24.13 25.90 -8.09
CA GLN A 398 -23.95 25.49 -9.48
C GLN A 398 -24.77 24.23 -9.70
N ALA A 399 -25.85 24.34 -10.48
CA ALA A 399 -26.68 23.21 -10.82
C ALA A 399 -25.91 22.30 -11.78
N GLU A 400 -25.43 21.17 -11.27
CA GLU A 400 -24.76 20.18 -12.12
C GLU A 400 -25.78 19.51 -13.06
N GLN A 401 -26.94 19.16 -12.50
CA GLN A 401 -28.10 18.55 -13.15
C GLN A 401 -29.36 18.85 -12.30
N PRO A 402 -30.59 18.69 -12.82
CA PRO A 402 -31.80 18.91 -12.03
C PRO A 402 -31.79 18.10 -10.72
N GLY A 403 -31.90 18.78 -9.58
CA GLY A 403 -31.90 18.16 -8.25
C GLY A 403 -30.52 17.86 -7.66
N ARG A 404 -29.43 18.33 -8.30
CA ARG A 404 -28.08 18.29 -7.76
C ARG A 404 -27.42 19.66 -7.83
N MET A 405 -26.77 20.08 -6.75
CA MET A 405 -26.05 21.34 -6.69
C MET A 405 -24.74 21.20 -5.92
N ALA A 406 -23.67 21.73 -6.49
CA ALA A 406 -22.43 21.95 -5.77
C ALA A 406 -22.53 23.24 -4.95
N VAL A 407 -22.03 23.19 -3.72
CA VAL A 407 -21.82 24.36 -2.85
C VAL A 407 -20.41 24.33 -2.32
N GLY A 408 -19.81 25.49 -2.12
CA GLY A 408 -18.47 25.57 -1.58
C GLY A 408 -18.19 26.91 -0.93
N GLY A 409 -17.10 26.96 -0.18
CA GLY A 409 -16.60 28.19 0.37
C GLY A 409 -15.14 28.03 0.73
N PHE A 410 -14.40 29.12 0.59
CA PHE A 410 -12.97 29.16 0.86
C PHE A 410 -12.61 30.46 1.57
N VAL A 411 -11.38 30.48 2.10
CA VAL A 411 -10.83 31.58 2.86
C VAL A 411 -9.61 32.14 2.17
N VAL A 412 -9.52 33.46 2.15
CA VAL A 412 -8.43 34.17 1.50
C VAL A 412 -7.52 34.87 2.51
N GLY A 413 -6.22 34.59 2.47
CA GLY A 413 -5.22 35.31 3.29
C GLY A 413 -5.27 34.99 4.79
N ALA A 414 -5.80 33.83 5.18
CA ALA A 414 -5.87 33.43 6.59
C ALA A 414 -4.48 33.20 7.21
N THR A 415 -4.19 33.88 8.31
CA THR A 415 -2.99 33.64 9.11
C THR A 415 -3.18 32.51 10.13
N ASP A 416 -4.42 32.29 10.59
CA ASP A 416 -4.78 31.31 11.63
C ASP A 416 -5.91 30.37 11.17
N VAL A 417 -5.72 29.07 11.35
CA VAL A 417 -6.71 28.06 10.96
C VAL A 417 -7.60 27.72 12.16
N ALA A 418 -8.92 27.84 11.98
CA ALA A 418 -9.88 27.49 13.02
C ALA A 418 -9.86 25.97 13.21
N THR A 419 -9.49 25.52 14.42
CA THR A 419 -9.55 24.10 14.80
C THR A 419 -10.85 23.82 15.55
N GLY A 420 -11.44 22.65 15.33
CA GLY A 420 -12.65 22.22 16.03
C GLY A 420 -13.90 22.15 15.14
N SER A 421 -15.01 21.71 15.74
CA SER A 421 -16.30 21.61 15.05
C SER A 421 -16.93 22.97 14.83
N ALA A 422 -17.38 23.25 13.61
CA ALA A 422 -17.96 24.55 13.27
C ALA A 422 -18.85 24.52 12.02
N LEU A 423 -19.67 25.56 11.87
CA LEU A 423 -20.52 25.80 10.70
C LEU A 423 -19.65 26.25 9.52
N LEU A 424 -19.60 25.45 8.46
CA LEU A 424 -18.84 25.72 7.24
C LEU A 424 -19.60 26.65 6.30
N GLY A 425 -20.91 26.49 6.20
CA GLY A 425 -21.76 27.37 5.42
C GLY A 425 -23.24 27.03 5.50
N THR A 426 -24.03 27.93 4.95
CA THR A 426 -25.48 27.88 4.99
C THR A 426 -26.02 28.07 3.58
N VAL A 427 -26.93 27.20 3.18
CA VAL A 427 -27.64 27.23 1.91
C VAL A 427 -29.10 27.57 2.17
N ARG A 428 -29.62 28.59 1.50
CA ARG A 428 -31.06 28.90 1.54
C ARG A 428 -31.75 28.37 0.28
N PHE A 429 -32.88 27.70 0.47
CA PHE A 429 -33.79 27.28 -0.58
C PHE A 429 -35.14 27.99 -0.44
N ARG A 430 -35.73 28.39 -1.57
CA ARG A 430 -37.14 28.72 -1.67
C ARG A 430 -37.96 27.44 -1.75
N VAL A 431 -39.01 27.36 -0.93
CA VAL A 431 -39.94 26.23 -0.93
C VAL A 431 -41.03 26.44 -1.99
N LEU A 432 -41.12 25.51 -2.95
CA LEU A 432 -42.08 25.54 -4.06
C LEU A 432 -43.34 24.72 -3.78
N LYS A 433 -43.22 23.62 -3.03
CA LYS A 433 -44.32 22.78 -2.51
C LYS A 433 -43.94 22.21 -1.15
N ARG A 434 -44.93 21.74 -0.37
CA ARG A 434 -44.71 21.30 1.02
C ARG A 434 -44.10 19.90 1.18
N ASP A 435 -44.17 19.08 0.14
CA ASP A 435 -43.63 17.72 0.12
C ASP A 435 -42.29 17.67 -0.64
N GLY A 436 -41.41 16.73 -0.28
CA GLY A 436 -40.12 16.54 -0.96
C GLY A 436 -39.00 17.50 -0.51
N LEU A 437 -39.07 18.04 0.70
CA LEU A 437 -38.09 19.03 1.20
C LEU A 437 -36.75 18.42 1.68
N GLY A 438 -36.52 17.13 1.44
CA GLY A 438 -35.28 16.47 1.84
C GLY A 438 -34.10 16.99 1.04
N VAL A 439 -33.03 17.37 1.73
CA VAL A 439 -31.73 17.69 1.14
C VAL A 439 -30.68 16.74 1.70
N HIS A 440 -29.99 16.03 0.81
CA HIS A 440 -29.00 15.01 1.17
C HIS A 440 -27.60 15.43 0.74
N LEU A 441 -26.60 15.24 1.59
CA LEU A 441 -25.20 15.43 1.23
C LEU A 441 -24.68 14.15 0.59
N LEU A 442 -24.42 14.21 -0.72
CA LEU A 442 -23.93 13.06 -1.47
C LEU A 442 -22.43 12.85 -1.30
N SER A 443 -21.68 13.96 -1.29
CA SER A 443 -20.23 13.97 -1.09
C SER A 443 -19.79 15.30 -0.49
N ALA A 444 -18.64 15.30 0.15
CA ALA A 444 -17.95 16.51 0.57
C ALA A 444 -16.45 16.37 0.31
N GLN A 445 -15.79 17.50 0.10
CA GLN A 445 -14.35 17.67 0.02
C GLN A 445 -13.96 18.82 0.94
N ALA A 446 -12.77 18.75 1.50
CA ALA A 446 -12.18 19.85 2.25
C ALA A 446 -10.69 19.91 1.96
N ALA A 447 -10.19 21.15 1.92
CA ALA A 447 -8.79 21.47 1.70
C ALA A 447 -8.24 22.26 2.88
N ASP A 448 -6.99 22.02 3.23
CA ASP A 448 -6.25 22.92 4.11
C ASP A 448 -5.76 24.16 3.35
N ARG A 449 -4.97 25.01 4.03
CA ARG A 449 -4.47 26.26 3.46
C ARG A 449 -3.56 26.06 2.25
N ASP A 450 -2.93 24.90 2.14
CA ASP A 450 -1.94 24.58 1.12
C ASP A 450 -2.57 23.88 -0.09
N GLY A 451 -3.90 23.70 -0.08
CA GLY A 451 -4.63 22.95 -1.10
C GLY A 451 -4.54 21.43 -0.91
N ALA A 452 -4.07 20.94 0.25
CA ALA A 452 -4.00 19.51 0.50
C ALA A 452 -5.34 18.96 0.97
N ALA A 453 -5.68 17.74 0.51
CA ALA A 453 -6.90 17.05 0.88
C ALA A 453 -6.97 16.72 2.37
N ILE A 454 -8.07 17.09 3.02
CA ILE A 454 -8.40 16.69 4.38
C ILE A 454 -9.26 15.42 4.32
N PRO A 455 -8.80 14.28 4.87
CA PRO A 455 -9.60 13.06 4.94
C PRO A 455 -10.88 13.28 5.75
N LEU A 456 -12.03 12.88 5.20
CA LEU A 456 -13.32 13.14 5.82
C LEU A 456 -14.31 11.97 5.73
N ALA A 457 -15.23 11.93 6.69
CA ALA A 457 -16.40 11.05 6.68
C ALA A 457 -17.67 11.86 6.40
N VAL A 458 -18.46 11.44 5.41
CA VAL A 458 -19.77 12.03 5.11
C VAL A 458 -20.83 11.36 5.99
N GLN A 459 -21.56 12.14 6.78
CA GLN A 459 -22.68 11.64 7.57
C GLN A 459 -23.95 12.45 7.27
N ASP A 460 -24.97 11.78 6.73
CA ASP A 460 -26.31 12.38 6.61
C ASP A 460 -27.07 12.19 7.93
N GLN A 461 -27.07 13.22 8.78
CA GLN A 461 -27.89 13.26 9.99
C GLN A 461 -29.02 14.30 9.83
N SER A 462 -30.12 13.89 9.21
CA SER A 462 -31.33 14.70 9.10
C SER A 462 -32.06 14.81 10.46
N TYR A 463 -31.76 15.85 11.25
CA TYR A 463 -32.53 16.17 12.47
C TYR A 463 -33.79 16.98 12.12
N TYR A 464 -34.97 16.35 12.19
CA TYR A 464 -36.24 17.06 12.08
C TYR A 464 -36.67 17.63 13.44
N TRP A 465 -36.34 18.90 13.73
CA TRP A 465 -36.95 19.60 14.88
C TRP A 465 -38.31 20.16 14.46
N LEU A 466 -39.38 19.53 14.97
CA LEU A 466 -40.74 20.04 14.83
C LEU A 466 -40.94 21.18 15.84
N TRP A 467 -40.89 22.44 15.40
CA TRP A 467 -41.38 23.55 16.22
C TRP A 467 -42.90 23.44 16.34
N LEU A 468 -43.39 22.87 17.45
CA LEU A 468 -44.78 23.07 17.87
C LEU A 468 -44.92 24.53 18.32
N PRO A 469 -45.86 25.32 17.77
CA PRO A 469 -46.13 26.64 18.31
C PRO A 469 -46.63 26.48 19.74
N LEU A 470 -45.88 27.04 20.68
CA LEU A 470 -46.23 27.06 22.09
C LEU A 470 -47.34 28.09 22.29
N THR A 471 -48.60 27.66 22.18
CA THR A 471 -49.75 28.49 22.52
C THR A 471 -49.81 28.67 24.04
N ILE A 472 -49.33 29.80 24.55
CA ILE A 472 -49.66 30.24 25.91
C ILE A 472 -51.11 30.71 25.88
N SER A 473 -52.01 29.91 26.44
CA SER A 473 -53.39 30.31 26.72
C SER A 473 -53.43 30.98 28.08
N GLU A 474 -53.41 32.31 28.11
CA GLU A 474 -53.94 33.03 29.27
C GLU A 474 -55.44 32.72 29.40
N ARG A 475 -55.82 32.09 30.51
CA ARG A 475 -57.18 32.24 31.04
C ARG A 475 -57.11 32.73 32.48
N PRO A 476 -57.87 33.79 32.83
CA PRO A 476 -57.96 34.27 34.20
C PRO A 476 -58.95 33.41 34.99
N ARG A 477 -58.46 32.68 35.98
CA ARG A 477 -58.82 32.73 37.41
C ARG A 477 -58.16 31.59 38.17
#